data_AF-X0QXR9-F1
#
_entry.id   AF-X0QXR9-F1
#
_cell.length_a   1.000
_cell.length_b   1.000
_cell.length_c   1.000
_cell.angle_alpha   90.00
_cell.angle_beta   90.00
_cell.angle_gamma   90.00
#
_symmetry.space_group_name_H-M   'P 1'
#
loop_
_entity.id
_entity.type
_entity.pdbx_description
1 polymer ?
#
loop_
_entity_poly.entity_id
_entity_poly.type
_entity_poly.pdbx_seq_one_letter_code
_entity_poly.pdbx_strand_id
1 'polypeptide(L)'
;MTINQKDLATLQPTANTIDNDNIEKNSVEENLSQTVNNSAEKELPEEDSIDITHLRTPIKVDLSPVYSFLGARTTQAWVDAATENLPMIIQDHANCEKKAAGTAMNLIFRYEFSYDLQRKLAQLIREEMLHYEQVLGIMNERGQEWKYLSAGRYAKGMLKHKRTYEPAAMVDVLIIGAFIEARSCERFAALAEVIDDERLAKYYRYLLKSESRHFEDYLALAQSLSDENIDERVAFFKEVEAELIISPDAELRFHSGTPA
;
A
#
# COMPACT_ATOMS: atom_id res chain seq x y z
N MET A 1 -37.22 -10.61 21.55
CA MET A 1 -37.74 -11.16 22.82
C MET A 1 -36.75 -10.78 23.91
N THR A 2 -37.14 -9.88 24.79
CA THR A 2 -36.30 -9.36 25.89
C THR A 2 -36.70 -10.10 27.15
N ILE A 3 -35.74 -10.66 27.90
CA ILE A 3 -35.97 -11.19 29.24
C ILE A 3 -35.04 -10.47 30.21
N ASN A 4 -35.64 -10.14 31.36
CA ASN A 4 -35.30 -9.09 32.29
C ASN A 4 -34.33 -9.56 33.39
N GLN A 5 -33.59 -8.61 33.95
CA GLN A 5 -32.76 -8.74 35.16
C GLN A 5 -33.64 -8.93 36.41
N LYS A 6 -33.34 -9.97 37.20
CA LYS A 6 -33.16 -9.97 38.67
C LYS A 6 -33.48 -11.36 39.24
N ASP A 7 -32.45 -11.94 39.85
CA ASP A 7 -32.37 -12.99 40.88
C ASP A 7 -31.05 -13.71 40.63
N LEU A 8 -30.11 -13.91 41.55
CA LEU A 8 -30.06 -13.67 42.98
C LEU A 8 -28.56 -13.73 43.35
N ALA A 9 -28.12 -12.82 44.22
CA ALA A 9 -26.76 -12.77 44.74
C ALA A 9 -26.43 -14.01 45.57
N THR A 10 -25.25 -14.60 45.37
CA THR A 10 -24.39 -15.20 46.42
C THR A 10 -23.10 -15.69 45.78
N LEU A 11 -21.96 -15.13 46.22
CA LEU A 11 -20.64 -15.77 46.40
C LEU A 11 -19.59 -14.67 46.58
N GLN A 12 -19.28 -14.35 47.85
CA GLN A 12 -18.09 -13.60 48.25
C GLN A 12 -16.85 -14.52 48.16
N PRO A 13 -15.65 -14.00 47.86
CA PRO A 13 -14.41 -14.64 48.23
C PRO A 13 -13.86 -14.05 49.54
N THR A 14 -13.45 -14.95 50.42
CA THR A 14 -12.81 -14.71 51.72
C THR A 14 -11.41 -14.13 51.58
N ALA A 15 -11.13 -13.07 52.35
CA ALA A 15 -9.79 -12.59 52.65
C ALA A 15 -9.09 -13.55 53.62
N ASN A 16 -7.80 -13.81 53.41
CA ASN A 16 -6.91 -14.34 54.44
C ASN A 16 -5.65 -13.48 54.51
N THR A 17 -5.45 -12.93 55.70
CA THR A 17 -4.34 -12.13 56.22
C THR A 17 -3.11 -13.00 56.46
N ILE A 18 -1.92 -12.48 56.15
CA ILE A 18 -0.68 -12.81 56.86
C ILE A 18 0.04 -11.50 57.16
N ASP A 19 0.38 -11.35 58.44
CA ASP A 19 0.98 -10.18 59.08
C ASP A 19 2.52 -10.22 59.03
N ASN A 20 3.14 -9.06 59.23
CA ASN A 20 4.58 -8.77 59.13
C ASN A 20 5.41 -9.32 60.30
N ASP A 21 6.70 -9.62 60.03
CA ASP A 21 7.77 -9.45 61.01
C ASP A 21 9.14 -9.09 60.35
N ASN A 22 9.44 -7.80 60.42
CA ASN A 22 10.67 -7.05 60.71
C ASN A 22 12.11 -7.68 60.73
N ILE A 23 13.03 -6.85 60.18
CA ILE A 23 14.45 -6.58 60.55
C ILE A 23 15.56 -7.47 59.94
N GLU A 24 16.37 -6.89 59.03
CA GLU A 24 17.78 -6.50 59.31
C GLU A 24 18.34 -5.61 58.19
N LYS A 25 18.90 -4.46 58.59
CA LYS A 25 19.79 -3.62 57.78
C LYS A 25 21.17 -4.27 57.77
N ASN A 26 21.83 -4.37 56.60
CA ASN A 26 23.27 -4.15 56.50
C ASN A 26 23.71 -3.94 55.03
N SER A 27 24.15 -2.70 54.76
CA SER A 27 25.36 -2.33 54.02
C SER A 27 25.83 -3.20 52.86
N VAL A 28 25.65 -2.73 51.62
CA VAL A 28 26.72 -2.65 50.59
C VAL A 28 26.36 -1.52 49.61
N GLU A 29 26.81 -0.30 49.90
CA GLU A 29 27.21 0.63 48.84
C GLU A 29 28.58 0.16 48.37
N GLU A 30 28.68 -0.42 47.17
CA GLU A 30 29.87 -0.40 46.32
C GLU A 30 29.58 -1.19 45.03
N ASN A 31 30.11 -0.70 43.91
CA ASN A 31 29.98 -1.18 42.52
C ASN A 31 28.77 -0.71 41.71
N LEU A 32 28.59 0.61 41.65
CA LEU A 32 28.01 1.32 40.51
C LEU A 32 29.13 2.01 39.73
N SER A 33 29.97 1.25 39.04
CA SER A 33 30.71 1.73 37.86
C SER A 33 31.48 0.58 37.22
N GLN A 34 31.37 0.48 35.89
CA GLN A 34 32.09 -0.38 34.95
C GLN A 34 31.32 -1.61 34.48
N THR A 35 31.36 -1.79 33.16
CA THR A 35 30.70 -2.79 32.29
C THR A 35 29.17 -2.62 32.22
N VAL A 36 28.55 -2.15 31.13
CA VAL A 36 28.75 -2.48 29.71
C VAL A 36 28.27 -1.31 28.84
N ASN A 37 29.20 -0.64 28.16
CA ASN A 37 28.91 0.08 26.91
C ASN A 37 29.41 -0.82 25.77
N ASN A 38 28.49 -1.48 25.07
CA ASN A 38 28.58 -1.83 23.64
C ASN A 38 27.40 -2.73 23.27
N SER A 39 26.26 -2.11 22.99
CA SER A 39 25.34 -2.62 21.99
C SER A 39 25.08 -1.45 21.06
N ALA A 40 25.58 -1.58 19.82
CA ALA A 40 25.22 -0.69 18.73
C ALA A 40 23.69 -0.57 18.70
N GLU A 41 23.19 0.60 19.04
CA GLU A 41 21.84 1.02 18.67
C GLU A 41 21.84 0.97 17.14
N LYS A 42 21.34 -0.15 16.62
CA LYS A 42 21.00 -0.26 15.22
C LYS A 42 19.84 0.72 15.06
N GLU A 43 20.12 1.93 14.57
CA GLU A 43 19.12 2.92 14.21
C GLU A 43 17.99 2.16 13.48
N LEU A 44 16.83 2.11 14.12
CA LEU A 44 15.60 1.70 13.45
C LEU A 44 15.50 2.61 12.22
N PRO A 45 15.20 2.08 11.02
CA PRO A 45 15.06 2.93 9.86
C PRO A 45 14.02 4.00 10.20
N GLU A 46 14.43 5.27 10.20
CA GLU A 46 13.56 6.44 10.39
C GLU A 46 12.30 6.20 9.55
N GLU A 47 11.13 6.20 10.19
CA GLU A 47 9.84 6.03 9.51
C GLU A 47 9.67 7.15 8.48
N ASP A 48 9.12 6.82 7.32
CA ASP A 48 8.95 7.81 6.26
C ASP A 48 7.92 8.88 6.69
N SER A 49 8.29 10.14 6.53
CA SER A 49 7.51 11.31 6.99
C SER A 49 6.25 11.51 6.15
N ILE A 50 5.15 11.90 6.80
CA ILE A 50 3.94 12.41 6.14
C ILE A 50 4.23 13.72 5.41
N ASP A 51 5.08 14.58 5.99
CA ASP A 51 5.53 15.81 5.32
C ASP A 51 6.55 15.46 4.25
N ILE A 52 6.14 15.68 2.99
CA ILE A 52 6.96 15.32 1.85
C ILE A 52 8.23 16.20 1.69
N THR A 53 8.32 17.35 2.37
CA THR A 53 9.54 18.19 2.36
C THR A 53 10.73 17.46 2.99
N HIS A 54 10.44 16.58 3.94
CA HIS A 54 11.42 15.79 4.67
C HIS A 54 11.64 14.41 4.06
N LEU A 55 11.16 14.17 2.83
CA LEU A 55 11.45 12.90 2.14
C LEU A 55 12.94 12.78 1.84
N ARG A 56 13.42 11.59 2.12
CA ARG A 56 14.73 11.10 1.69
C ARG A 56 14.90 11.28 0.18
N THR A 57 16.14 11.44 -0.23
CA THR A 57 16.48 11.48 -1.66
C THR A 57 16.00 10.19 -2.34
N PRO A 58 15.23 10.28 -3.44
CA PRO A 58 14.80 9.10 -4.18
C PRO A 58 15.99 8.23 -4.56
N ILE A 59 15.89 6.94 -4.26
CA ILE A 59 16.89 5.96 -4.68
C ILE A 59 16.64 5.65 -6.15
N LYS A 60 17.70 5.48 -6.94
CA LYS A 60 17.56 5.01 -8.33
C LYS A 60 16.98 3.60 -8.34
N VAL A 61 15.79 3.45 -8.91
CA VAL A 61 15.10 2.15 -9.08
C VAL A 61 15.38 1.61 -10.48
N ASP A 62 15.68 0.31 -10.59
CA ASP A 62 15.72 -0.38 -11.88
C ASP A 62 14.31 -0.75 -12.31
N LEU A 63 13.81 -0.10 -13.36
CA LEU A 63 12.46 -0.31 -13.89
C LEU A 63 12.40 -1.43 -14.96
N SER A 64 13.52 -2.09 -15.27
CA SER A 64 13.56 -3.18 -16.24
C SER A 64 12.56 -4.31 -15.92
N PRO A 65 12.37 -4.73 -14.65
CA PRO A 65 11.34 -5.71 -14.29
C PRO A 65 9.92 -5.21 -14.58
N VAL A 66 9.61 -3.97 -14.24
CA VAL A 66 8.31 -3.33 -14.49
C VAL A 66 8.01 -3.30 -15.99
N TYR A 67 8.98 -2.86 -16.81
CA TYR A 67 8.83 -2.79 -18.26
C TYR A 67 8.69 -4.17 -18.92
N SER A 68 9.34 -5.18 -18.35
CA SER A 68 9.23 -6.56 -18.84
C SER A 68 7.89 -7.19 -18.46
N PHE A 69 7.35 -6.84 -17.29
CA PHE A 69 6.07 -7.34 -16.79
C PHE A 69 4.89 -6.77 -17.58
N LEU A 70 4.84 -5.46 -17.80
CA LEU A 70 3.74 -4.78 -18.52
C LEU A 70 3.69 -5.15 -20.01
N GLY A 71 2.49 -5.12 -20.60
CA GLY A 71 2.25 -5.46 -22.01
C GLY A 71 2.38 -4.28 -22.98
N ALA A 72 2.28 -3.06 -22.47
CA ALA A 72 2.43 -1.83 -23.24
C ALA A 72 3.08 -0.72 -22.40
N ARG A 73 3.72 0.24 -23.06
CA ARG A 73 4.21 1.47 -22.41
C ARG A 73 3.08 2.50 -22.31
N THR A 74 3.16 3.38 -21.33
CA THR A 74 2.28 4.54 -21.28
C THR A 74 2.45 5.37 -22.55
N THR A 75 1.32 5.72 -23.18
CA THR A 75 1.34 6.49 -24.44
C THR A 75 1.70 7.95 -24.18
N GLN A 76 2.46 8.57 -25.09
CA GLN A 76 2.81 9.99 -24.97
C GLN A 76 1.57 10.89 -24.84
N ALA A 77 0.51 10.61 -25.60
CA ALA A 77 -0.75 11.34 -25.51
C ALA A 77 -1.38 11.33 -24.10
N TRP A 78 -1.19 10.24 -23.34
CA TRP A 78 -1.63 10.20 -21.94
C TRP A 78 -0.73 11.08 -21.05
N VAL A 79 0.60 11.06 -21.26
CA VAL A 79 1.56 11.90 -20.51
C VAL A 79 1.29 13.38 -20.76
N ASP A 80 1.03 13.76 -22.01
CA ASP A 80 0.72 15.13 -22.40
C ASP A 80 -0.56 15.60 -21.70
N ALA A 81 -1.66 14.83 -21.82
CA ALA A 81 -2.92 15.15 -21.17
C ALA A 81 -2.83 15.18 -19.63
N ALA A 82 -2.05 14.28 -19.04
CA ALA A 82 -1.81 14.23 -17.60
C ALA A 82 -1.06 15.46 -17.10
N THR A 83 -0.03 15.91 -17.83
CA THR A 83 0.74 17.13 -17.52
C THR A 83 -0.12 18.39 -17.65
N GLU A 84 -1.00 18.44 -18.65
CA GLU A 84 -1.96 19.54 -18.80
C GLU A 84 -3.03 19.59 -17.70
N ASN A 85 -3.29 18.47 -17.02
CA ASN A 85 -4.38 18.33 -16.04
C ASN A 85 -3.90 17.76 -14.69
N LEU A 86 -2.71 18.16 -14.24
CA LEU A 86 -2.09 17.65 -13.01
C LEU A 86 -3.00 17.63 -11.78
N PRO A 87 -3.83 18.66 -11.48
CA PRO A 87 -4.73 18.59 -10.33
C PRO A 87 -5.66 17.38 -10.34
N MET A 88 -6.18 16.99 -11.51
CA MET A 88 -7.02 15.80 -11.65
C MET A 88 -6.22 14.52 -11.37
N ILE A 89 -5.01 14.43 -11.92
CA ILE A 89 -4.11 13.27 -11.76
C ILE A 89 -3.70 13.09 -10.31
N ILE A 90 -3.31 14.16 -9.61
CA ILE A 90 -2.95 14.14 -8.19
C ILE A 90 -4.13 13.65 -7.33
N GLN A 91 -5.33 14.15 -7.60
CA GLN A 91 -6.48 13.74 -6.80
C GLN A 91 -6.92 12.30 -7.11
N ASP A 92 -6.86 11.87 -8.37
CA ASP A 92 -7.16 10.49 -8.71
C ASP A 92 -6.10 9.53 -8.15
N HIS A 93 -4.83 9.95 -8.10
CA HIS A 93 -3.76 9.25 -7.38
C HIS A 93 -4.11 9.08 -5.90
N ALA A 94 -4.52 10.13 -5.18
CA ALA A 94 -5.00 9.98 -3.80
C ALA A 94 -6.17 8.98 -3.68
N ASN A 95 -7.08 8.96 -4.65
CA ASN A 95 -8.13 7.95 -4.65
C ASN A 95 -7.60 6.54 -4.91
N CYS A 96 -6.57 6.37 -5.73
CA CYS A 96 -5.89 5.10 -5.96
C CYS A 96 -5.28 4.54 -4.68
N GLU A 97 -4.52 5.32 -3.90
CA GLU A 97 -3.89 4.83 -2.66
C GLU A 97 -4.95 4.36 -1.65
N LYS A 98 -6.00 5.16 -1.49
CA LYS A 98 -7.16 4.81 -0.64
C LYS A 98 -7.87 3.53 -1.13
N LYS A 99 -7.98 3.32 -2.45
CA LYS A 99 -8.58 2.11 -3.03
C LYS A 99 -7.65 0.89 -2.89
N ALA A 100 -6.33 1.06 -3.00
CA ALA A 100 -5.34 0.01 -2.80
C ALA A 100 -5.39 -0.48 -1.35
N ALA A 101 -5.31 0.44 -0.38
CA ALA A 101 -5.51 0.14 1.04
C ALA A 101 -6.85 -0.56 1.31
N GLY A 102 -7.95 -0.05 0.74
CA GLY A 102 -9.28 -0.67 0.89
C GLY A 102 -9.37 -2.07 0.28
N THR A 103 -8.69 -2.32 -0.83
CA THR A 103 -8.63 -3.65 -1.47
C THR A 103 -7.84 -4.62 -0.61
N ALA A 104 -6.66 -4.22 -0.12
CA ALA A 104 -5.85 -5.00 0.79
C ALA A 104 -6.60 -5.32 2.10
N MET A 105 -7.36 -4.36 2.65
CA MET A 105 -8.20 -4.58 3.83
C MET A 105 -9.29 -5.63 3.58
N ASN A 106 -9.93 -5.60 2.41
CA ASN A 106 -10.91 -6.63 2.04
C ASN A 106 -10.29 -8.02 1.88
N LEU A 107 -9.02 -8.11 1.45
CA LEU A 107 -8.29 -9.38 1.39
C LEU A 107 -7.98 -9.90 2.80
N ILE A 108 -7.59 -9.03 3.74
CA ILE A 108 -7.37 -9.40 5.14
C ILE A 108 -8.60 -10.09 5.74
N PHE A 109 -9.79 -9.50 5.60
CA PHE A 109 -11.02 -10.06 6.14
C PHE A 109 -11.46 -11.36 5.49
N ARG A 110 -11.13 -11.56 4.20
CA ARG A 110 -11.59 -12.74 3.47
C ARG A 110 -10.68 -13.96 3.68
N TYR A 111 -9.42 -13.76 4.04
CA TYR A 111 -8.40 -14.82 4.02
C TYR A 111 -7.53 -14.84 5.29
N GLU A 112 -8.19 -15.12 6.42
CA GLU A 112 -7.63 -15.09 7.78
C GLU A 112 -6.61 -16.22 8.09
N PHE A 113 -6.51 -17.22 7.22
CA PHE A 113 -5.80 -18.48 7.51
C PHE A 113 -4.28 -18.44 7.32
N SER A 114 -3.72 -17.39 6.69
CA SER A 114 -2.28 -17.29 6.43
C SER A 114 -1.67 -16.10 7.17
N TYR A 115 -0.86 -16.37 8.20
CA TYR A 115 -0.17 -15.33 8.98
C TYR A 115 0.72 -14.43 8.11
N ASP A 116 1.47 -15.02 7.18
CA ASP A 116 2.38 -14.25 6.31
C ASP A 116 1.62 -13.34 5.36
N LEU A 117 0.51 -13.82 4.79
CA LEU A 117 -0.39 -13.00 3.97
C LEU A 117 -0.96 -11.83 4.79
N GLN A 118 -1.48 -12.11 5.98
CA GLN A 118 -2.05 -11.12 6.89
C GLN A 118 -1.02 -10.03 7.23
N ARG A 119 0.21 -10.44 7.56
CA ARG A 119 1.30 -9.50 7.87
C ARG A 119 1.68 -8.62 6.67
N LYS A 120 1.83 -9.21 5.48
CA LYS A 120 2.18 -8.48 4.25
C LYS A 120 1.08 -7.49 3.85
N LEU A 121 -0.19 -7.90 3.87
CA LEU A 121 -1.31 -7.01 3.56
C LEU A 121 -1.42 -5.88 4.59
N ALA A 122 -1.19 -6.14 5.88
CA ALA A 122 -1.21 -5.10 6.90
C ALA A 122 -0.07 -4.08 6.71
N GLN A 123 1.11 -4.53 6.27
CA GLN A 123 2.21 -3.64 5.90
C GLN A 123 1.84 -2.77 4.69
N LEU A 124 1.32 -3.38 3.63
CA LEU A 124 0.85 -2.69 2.43
C LEU A 124 -0.17 -1.61 2.78
N ILE A 125 -1.21 -1.94 3.57
CA ILE A 125 -2.24 -0.95 3.97
C ILE A 125 -1.63 0.27 4.67
N ARG A 126 -0.64 0.08 5.56
CA ARG A 126 0.00 1.21 6.23
C ARG A 126 0.79 2.07 5.26
N GLU A 127 1.54 1.44 4.34
CA GLU A 127 2.30 2.14 3.32
C GLU A 127 1.36 2.93 2.37
N GLU A 128 0.27 2.33 1.89
CA GLU A 128 -0.71 3.01 1.03
C GLU A 128 -1.41 4.18 1.72
N MET A 129 -1.76 4.01 3.00
CA MET A 129 -2.38 5.11 3.76
C MET A 129 -1.39 6.24 4.04
N LEU A 130 -0.10 5.93 4.20
CA LEU A 130 0.95 6.96 4.27
C LEU A 130 1.07 7.72 2.94
N HIS A 131 1.11 7.02 1.79
CA HIS A 131 1.11 7.66 0.48
C HIS A 131 -0.14 8.54 0.29
N TYR A 132 -1.32 8.05 0.69
CA TYR A 132 -2.55 8.84 0.65
C TYR A 132 -2.43 10.15 1.43
N GLU A 133 -1.94 10.10 2.67
CA GLU A 133 -1.72 11.29 3.50
C GLU A 133 -0.70 12.26 2.89
N GLN A 134 0.38 11.75 2.30
CA GLN A 134 1.37 12.54 1.59
C GLN A 134 0.76 13.28 0.38
N VAL A 135 -0.09 12.60 -0.40
CA VAL A 135 -0.80 13.23 -1.53
C VAL A 135 -1.80 14.29 -1.04
N LEU A 136 -2.50 14.05 0.07
CA LEU A 136 -3.35 15.08 0.69
C LEU A 136 -2.55 16.32 1.11
N GLY A 137 -1.37 16.13 1.69
CA GLY A 137 -0.44 17.21 2.02
C GLY A 137 -0.07 18.03 0.77
N ILE A 138 0.32 17.34 -0.30
CA ILE A 138 0.61 17.96 -1.61
C ILE A 138 -0.57 18.77 -2.15
N MET A 139 -1.79 18.23 -2.10
CA MET A 139 -2.99 18.92 -2.55
C MET A 139 -3.24 20.19 -1.72
N ASN A 140 -3.13 20.09 -0.39
CA ASN A 140 -3.35 21.21 0.53
C ASN A 140 -2.36 22.36 0.27
N GLU A 141 -1.07 22.05 0.08
CA GLU A 141 -0.04 23.05 -0.20
C GLU A 141 -0.24 23.78 -1.53
N ARG A 142 -0.85 23.08 -2.50
CA ARG A 142 -1.23 23.66 -3.80
C ARG A 142 -2.51 24.47 -3.74
N GLY A 143 -3.17 24.56 -2.59
CA GLY A 143 -4.51 25.14 -2.49
C GLY A 143 -5.54 24.41 -3.34
N GLN A 144 -5.31 23.11 -3.61
CA GLN A 144 -6.18 22.32 -4.47
C GLN A 144 -7.40 21.83 -3.67
N GLU A 145 -8.58 22.30 -4.07
CA GLU A 145 -9.84 21.82 -3.50
C GLU A 145 -10.16 20.37 -3.92
N TRP A 146 -10.73 19.61 -2.98
CA TRP A 146 -11.22 18.27 -3.25
C TRP A 146 -12.50 18.32 -4.10
N LYS A 147 -12.52 17.61 -5.22
CA LYS A 147 -13.69 17.47 -6.09
C LYS A 147 -14.19 16.03 -6.12
N TYR A 148 -15.44 15.82 -6.50
CA TYR A 148 -15.88 14.46 -6.82
C TYR A 148 -15.22 14.00 -8.14
N LEU A 149 -14.61 12.83 -8.13
CA LEU A 149 -14.13 12.14 -9.34
C LEU A 149 -14.69 10.72 -9.36
N SER A 150 -15.32 10.34 -10.47
CA SER A 150 -15.73 8.95 -10.69
C SER A 150 -14.51 8.05 -10.87
N ALA A 151 -14.62 6.78 -10.50
CA ALA A 151 -13.57 5.81 -10.80
C ALA A 151 -13.50 5.54 -12.31
N GLY A 152 -12.28 5.54 -12.87
CA GLY A 152 -12.05 5.15 -14.26
C GLY A 152 -12.32 3.67 -14.55
N ARG A 153 -12.24 3.29 -15.82
CA ARG A 153 -12.59 1.94 -16.28
C ARG A 153 -11.55 0.85 -15.98
N TYR A 154 -10.30 1.20 -15.68
CA TYR A 154 -9.15 0.28 -15.61
C TYR A 154 -9.36 -0.92 -14.68
N ALA A 155 -9.42 -0.70 -13.36
CA ALA A 155 -9.56 -1.78 -12.39
C ALA A 155 -10.85 -2.59 -12.61
N LYS A 156 -11.95 -1.91 -12.95
CA LYS A 156 -13.22 -2.58 -13.30
C LYS A 156 -13.08 -3.44 -14.55
N GLY A 157 -12.35 -2.98 -15.56
CA GLY A 157 -12.05 -3.70 -16.79
C GLY A 157 -11.30 -5.00 -16.50
N MET A 158 -10.23 -4.91 -15.72
CA MET A 158 -9.45 -6.07 -15.26
C MET A 158 -10.33 -7.06 -14.48
N LEU A 159 -11.11 -6.57 -13.49
CA LEU A 159 -11.96 -7.40 -12.64
C LEU A 159 -13.07 -8.16 -13.40
N LYS A 160 -13.46 -7.74 -14.61
CA LYS A 160 -14.43 -8.49 -15.43
C LYS A 160 -13.95 -9.89 -15.79
N HIS A 161 -12.63 -10.09 -15.86
CA HIS A 161 -12.04 -11.37 -16.25
C HIS A 161 -11.71 -12.26 -15.05
N LYS A 162 -11.91 -11.76 -13.83
CA LYS A 162 -11.68 -12.50 -12.58
C LYS A 162 -12.55 -13.76 -12.53
N ARG A 163 -11.94 -14.88 -12.15
CA ARG A 163 -12.63 -16.15 -11.84
C ARG A 163 -13.56 -15.97 -10.64
N THR A 164 -14.60 -16.81 -10.57
CA THR A 164 -15.68 -16.71 -9.58
C THR A 164 -15.60 -17.70 -8.43
N TYR A 165 -14.66 -18.65 -8.47
CA TYR A 165 -14.46 -19.68 -7.47
C TYR A 165 -13.13 -19.50 -6.72
N GLU A 166 -13.10 -19.80 -5.44
CA GLU A 166 -11.89 -19.71 -4.61
C GLU A 166 -11.05 -21.00 -4.70
N PRO A 167 -9.72 -20.93 -4.54
CA PRO A 167 -8.89 -19.73 -4.32
C PRO A 167 -8.52 -18.97 -5.62
N ALA A 168 -8.92 -19.48 -6.78
CA ALA A 168 -8.57 -18.91 -8.09
C ALA A 168 -9.00 -17.44 -8.27
N ALA A 169 -10.16 -17.09 -7.74
CA ALA A 169 -10.68 -15.73 -7.67
C ALA A 169 -9.74 -14.79 -6.89
N MET A 170 -9.15 -15.26 -5.80
CA MET A 170 -8.16 -14.52 -5.03
C MET A 170 -6.86 -14.31 -5.79
N VAL A 171 -6.34 -15.39 -6.38
CA VAL A 171 -5.12 -15.36 -7.21
C VAL A 171 -5.26 -14.29 -8.29
N ASP A 172 -6.43 -14.21 -8.95
CA ASP A 172 -6.71 -13.19 -9.95
C ASP A 172 -6.70 -11.76 -9.37
N VAL A 173 -7.26 -11.54 -8.17
CA VAL A 173 -7.24 -10.22 -7.54
C VAL A 173 -5.82 -9.76 -7.22
N LEU A 174 -4.97 -10.68 -6.77
CA LEU A 174 -3.57 -10.39 -6.47
C LEU A 174 -2.76 -10.12 -7.75
N ILE A 175 -2.99 -10.89 -8.82
CA ILE A 175 -2.38 -10.63 -10.14
C ILE A 175 -2.81 -9.25 -10.67
N ILE A 176 -4.10 -8.91 -10.56
CA ILE A 176 -4.61 -7.59 -10.95
C ILE A 176 -3.95 -6.49 -10.09
N GLY A 177 -3.76 -6.72 -8.79
CA GLY A 177 -2.99 -5.84 -7.90
C GLY A 177 -1.59 -5.58 -8.44
N ALA A 178 -0.85 -6.64 -8.79
CA ALA A 178 0.47 -6.49 -9.39
C ALA A 178 0.48 -5.63 -10.67
N PHE A 179 -0.51 -5.78 -11.55
CA PHE A 179 -0.64 -4.92 -12.74
C PHE A 179 -0.96 -3.46 -12.41
N ILE A 180 -1.76 -3.20 -11.37
CA ILE A 180 -2.03 -1.84 -10.90
C ILE A 180 -0.73 -1.19 -10.41
N GLU A 181 0.00 -1.84 -9.51
CA GLU A 181 1.24 -1.27 -8.93
C GLU A 181 2.34 -1.11 -9.98
N ALA A 182 2.52 -2.09 -10.86
CA ALA A 182 3.50 -1.99 -11.94
C ALA A 182 3.17 -0.83 -12.90
N ARG A 183 1.89 -0.64 -13.25
CA ARG A 183 1.46 0.49 -14.09
C ARG A 183 1.62 1.82 -13.36
N SER A 184 1.31 1.88 -12.06
CA SER A 184 1.54 3.06 -11.23
C SER A 184 3.01 3.45 -11.24
N CYS A 185 3.90 2.49 -10.97
CA CYS A 185 5.36 2.67 -11.04
C CYS A 185 5.81 3.26 -12.39
N GLU A 186 5.36 2.68 -13.50
CA GLU A 186 5.74 3.14 -14.84
C GLU A 186 5.22 4.56 -15.15
N ARG A 187 4.00 4.90 -14.70
CA ARG A 187 3.42 6.23 -14.90
C ARG A 187 4.05 7.29 -14.00
N PHE A 188 4.37 6.97 -12.76
CA PHE A 188 5.15 7.87 -11.91
C PHE A 188 6.51 8.19 -12.50
N ALA A 189 7.19 7.17 -13.05
CA ALA A 189 8.48 7.37 -13.71
C ALA A 189 8.35 8.29 -14.92
N ALA A 190 7.37 8.04 -15.80
CA ALA A 190 7.12 8.86 -16.99
C ALA A 190 6.76 10.31 -16.63
N LEU A 191 5.88 10.52 -15.65
CA LEU A 191 5.48 11.86 -15.20
C LEU A 191 6.64 12.61 -14.54
N ALA A 192 7.43 11.95 -13.70
CA ALA A 192 8.53 12.60 -13.01
C ALA A 192 9.66 13.07 -13.93
N GLU A 193 9.72 12.62 -15.18
CA GLU A 193 10.68 13.11 -16.17
C GLU A 193 10.24 14.42 -16.84
N VAL A 194 8.95 14.74 -16.84
CA VAL A 194 8.38 15.85 -17.64
C VAL A 194 7.67 16.92 -16.81
N ILE A 195 7.35 16.66 -15.54
CA ILE A 195 6.71 17.64 -14.65
C ILE A 195 7.72 18.71 -14.22
N ASP A 196 7.39 19.98 -14.47
CA ASP A 196 8.19 21.15 -14.05
C ASP A 196 8.16 21.39 -12.53
N ASP A 197 7.11 20.92 -11.84
CA ASP A 197 7.03 20.95 -10.39
C ASP A 197 8.01 19.93 -9.78
N GLU A 198 9.24 20.39 -9.52
CA GLU A 198 10.32 19.57 -8.97
C GLU A 198 9.96 18.87 -7.66
N ARG A 199 9.07 19.46 -6.86
CA ARG A 199 8.64 18.85 -5.59
C ARG A 199 7.77 17.63 -5.86
N LEU A 200 6.79 17.74 -6.75
CA LEU A 200 5.98 16.61 -7.18
C LEU A 200 6.79 15.57 -7.94
N ALA A 201 7.69 16.00 -8.84
CA ALA A 201 8.56 15.08 -9.57
C ALA A 201 9.45 14.29 -8.60
N LYS A 202 10.03 14.94 -7.57
CA LYS A 202 10.79 14.26 -6.50
C LYS A 202 9.91 13.25 -5.76
N TYR A 203 8.66 13.61 -5.43
CA TYR A 203 7.72 12.71 -4.76
C TYR A 203 7.39 11.48 -5.62
N TYR A 204 7.08 11.66 -6.90
CA TYR A 204 6.83 10.54 -7.82
C TYR A 204 8.05 9.64 -8.01
N ARG A 205 9.28 10.19 -8.03
CA ARG A 205 10.51 9.37 -8.00
C ARG A 205 10.67 8.61 -6.70
N TYR A 206 10.28 9.20 -5.57
CA TYR A 206 10.34 8.57 -4.26
C TYR A 206 9.42 7.33 -4.18
N LEU A 207 8.21 7.41 -4.74
CA LEU A 207 7.26 6.30 -4.76
C LEU A 207 7.74 5.08 -5.57
N LEU A 208 8.60 5.27 -6.59
CA LEU A 208 9.03 4.17 -7.48
C LEU A 208 9.54 2.93 -6.73
N LYS A 209 10.18 3.12 -5.56
CA LYS A 209 10.72 2.02 -4.77
C LYS A 209 9.62 1.20 -4.09
N SER A 210 8.59 1.84 -3.53
CA SER A 210 7.47 1.12 -2.92
C SER A 210 6.66 0.41 -4.01
N GLU A 211 6.29 1.12 -5.07
CA GLU A 211 5.51 0.59 -6.19
C GLU A 211 6.18 -0.62 -6.86
N SER A 212 7.49 -0.52 -7.14
CA SER A 212 8.26 -1.63 -7.72
C SER A 212 8.31 -2.85 -6.81
N ARG A 213 8.27 -2.67 -5.48
CA ARG A 213 8.25 -3.78 -4.52
C ARG A 213 6.84 -4.34 -4.37
N HIS A 214 5.82 -3.49 -4.38
CA HIS A 214 4.43 -3.91 -4.21
C HIS A 214 3.95 -4.84 -5.32
N PHE A 215 4.32 -4.58 -6.59
CA PHE A 215 3.93 -5.50 -7.66
C PHE A 215 4.57 -6.89 -7.49
N GLU A 216 5.83 -6.95 -7.07
CA GLU A 216 6.53 -8.21 -6.81
C GLU A 216 5.90 -8.95 -5.62
N ASP A 217 5.57 -8.21 -4.55
CA ASP A 217 4.89 -8.76 -3.39
C ASP A 217 3.51 -9.33 -3.75
N TYR A 218 2.74 -8.64 -4.59
CA TYR A 218 1.46 -9.13 -5.10
C TYR A 218 1.60 -10.42 -5.91
N LEU A 219 2.60 -10.52 -6.80
CA LEU A 219 2.86 -11.76 -7.56
C LEU A 219 3.30 -12.90 -6.66
N ALA A 220 4.18 -12.63 -5.69
CA ALA A 220 4.63 -13.63 -4.72
C ALA A 220 3.45 -14.15 -3.87
N LEU A 221 2.55 -13.25 -3.44
CA LEU A 221 1.33 -13.62 -2.73
C LEU A 221 0.40 -14.46 -3.62
N ALA A 222 0.20 -14.06 -4.88
CA ALA A 222 -0.62 -14.80 -5.83
C ALA A 222 -0.12 -16.24 -6.02
N GLN A 223 1.20 -16.41 -6.23
CA GLN A 223 1.81 -17.73 -6.39
C GLN A 223 1.74 -18.55 -5.09
N SER A 224 1.86 -17.93 -3.91
CA SER A 224 1.78 -18.65 -2.63
C SER A 224 0.40 -19.29 -2.34
N LEU A 225 -0.63 -18.86 -3.07
CA LEU A 225 -2.01 -19.34 -2.94
C LEU A 225 -2.41 -20.33 -4.04
N SER A 226 -1.48 -20.67 -4.93
CA SER A 226 -1.70 -21.59 -6.04
C SER A 226 -0.61 -22.66 -6.05
N ASP A 227 -1.02 -23.92 -6.10
CA ASP A 227 -0.11 -25.05 -6.32
C ASP A 227 0.37 -25.13 -7.78
N GLU A 228 -0.34 -24.47 -8.70
CA GLU A 228 -0.01 -24.38 -10.12
C GLU A 228 0.76 -23.09 -10.43
N ASN A 229 1.50 -23.09 -11.54
CA ASN A 229 2.17 -21.89 -12.00
C ASN A 229 1.15 -20.84 -12.49
N ILE A 230 1.27 -19.60 -12.01
CA ILE A 230 0.38 -18.49 -12.37
C ILE A 230 0.73 -17.80 -13.70
N ASP A 231 1.83 -18.16 -14.36
CA ASP A 231 2.38 -17.49 -15.55
C ASP A 231 1.37 -17.34 -16.70
N GLU A 232 0.60 -18.39 -16.99
CA GLU A 232 -0.45 -18.32 -18.02
C GLU A 232 -1.51 -17.28 -17.66
N ARG A 233 -1.82 -17.17 -16.37
CA ARG A 233 -2.81 -16.22 -15.87
C ARG A 233 -2.28 -14.80 -15.87
N VAL A 234 -1.01 -14.61 -15.53
CA VAL A 234 -0.29 -13.34 -15.65
C VAL A 234 -0.25 -12.90 -17.11
N ALA A 235 0.12 -13.78 -18.04
CA ALA A 235 0.15 -13.49 -19.47
C ALA A 235 -1.24 -13.09 -20.01
N PHE A 236 -2.30 -13.76 -19.56
CA PHE A 236 -3.66 -13.37 -19.88
C PHE A 236 -3.98 -11.94 -19.42
N PHE A 237 -3.70 -11.60 -18.17
CA PHE A 237 -3.99 -10.25 -17.65
C PHE A 237 -3.07 -9.18 -18.26
N LYS A 238 -1.87 -9.54 -18.71
CA LYS A 238 -0.97 -8.66 -19.44
C LYS A 238 -1.59 -8.11 -20.72
N GLU A 239 -2.27 -8.97 -21.48
CA GLU A 239 -2.95 -8.56 -22.71
C GLU A 239 -4.17 -7.67 -22.41
N VAL A 240 -4.97 -8.04 -21.40
CA VAL A 240 -6.13 -7.24 -20.96
C VAL A 240 -5.71 -5.85 -20.48
N GLU A 241 -4.63 -5.79 -19.70
CA GLU A 241 -4.07 -4.55 -19.18
C GLU A 241 -3.56 -3.65 -20.32
N ALA A 242 -2.78 -4.23 -21.24
CA ALA A 242 -2.25 -3.52 -22.38
C ALA A 242 -3.37 -2.90 -23.23
N GLU A 243 -4.45 -3.65 -23.50
CA GLU A 243 -5.62 -3.15 -24.24
C GLU A 243 -6.26 -1.95 -23.53
N LEU A 244 -6.43 -2.00 -22.21
CA LEU A 244 -7.00 -0.89 -21.43
C LEU A 244 -6.14 0.37 -21.46
N ILE A 245 -4.81 0.21 -21.51
CA ILE A 245 -3.85 1.32 -21.52
C ILE A 245 -3.72 1.99 -22.90
N ILE A 246 -3.77 1.21 -23.99
CA ILE A 246 -3.55 1.75 -25.35
C ILE A 246 -4.85 2.13 -26.07
N SER A 247 -6.00 1.61 -25.64
CA SER A 247 -7.26 1.94 -26.29
C SER A 247 -7.76 3.33 -25.89
N PRO A 248 -8.50 4.03 -26.78
CA PRO A 248 -9.07 5.34 -26.48
C PRO A 248 -9.95 5.34 -25.22
N ASP A 249 -9.83 6.40 -24.43
CA ASP A 249 -10.56 6.63 -23.19
C ASP A 249 -11.12 8.05 -23.15
N ALA A 250 -12.40 8.18 -22.79
CA ALA A 250 -13.09 9.47 -22.73
C ALA A 250 -12.83 10.20 -21.41
N GLU A 251 -12.33 9.50 -20.39
CA GLU A 251 -12.01 10.08 -19.08
C GLU A 251 -10.51 10.01 -18.82
N LEU A 252 -9.92 11.13 -18.40
CA LEU A 252 -8.55 11.14 -17.90
C LEU A 252 -8.51 10.70 -16.44
N ARG A 253 -7.76 9.64 -16.14
CA ARG A 253 -7.52 9.10 -14.80
C ARG A 253 -6.08 8.64 -14.68
N PHE A 254 -5.61 8.42 -13.46
CA PHE A 254 -4.25 7.94 -13.22
C PHE A 254 -3.97 6.61 -13.93
N HIS A 255 -4.99 5.75 -14.11
CA HIS A 255 -4.90 4.51 -14.88
C HIS A 255 -5.77 4.50 -16.17
N SER A 256 -6.22 5.66 -16.69
CA SER A 256 -7.02 5.67 -17.93
C SER A 256 -6.22 5.24 -19.16
N GLY A 257 -6.91 4.84 -20.24
CA GLY A 257 -6.30 4.62 -21.55
C GLY A 257 -5.84 5.91 -22.24
N THR A 258 -5.50 5.81 -23.52
CA THR A 258 -5.13 6.97 -24.34
C THR A 258 -6.30 7.95 -24.44
N PRO A 259 -6.14 9.23 -24.09
CA PRO A 259 -7.21 10.22 -24.24
C PRO A 259 -7.75 10.26 -25.68
N ALA A 260 -9.08 10.26 -25.81
CA ALA A 260 -9.79 10.27 -27.10
C ALA A 260 -9.87 11.66 -27.75
#